data_AF-A0A399P0Z4-F1
#
_entry.id   AF-A0A399P0Z4-F1
#
_cell.length_a   1.000
_cell.length_b   1.000
_cell.length_c   1.000
_cell.angle_alpha   90.00
_cell.angle_beta   90.00
_cell.angle_gamma   90.00
#
_symmetry.space_group_name_H-M   'P 1'
#
loop_
_entity.id
_entity.type
_entity.pdbx_description
1 polymer ?
#
loop_
_entity_poly.entity_id
_entity_poly.type
_entity_poly.pdbx_seq_one_letter_code
_entity_poly.pdbx_strand_id
1 'polypeptide(L)'
;MIRDSWLDGGIAVAQPWTDFAPNVWTDGRLAEHRNTGPAATINDKRPQLSASEALAQTPAAYLGGTDGWDPTGAPAEDAAPLAP
;
A
#
# COMPACT_ATOMS: atom_id res chain seq x y z
N MET A 1 0.75 -0.64 4.33
CA MET A 1 1.21 0.77 4.16
C MET A 1 0.25 1.51 3.25
N ILE A 2 0.26 2.84 3.28
CA ILE A 2 -0.47 3.70 2.35
C ILE A 2 0.56 4.64 1.71
N ARG A 3 0.70 4.65 0.39
CA ARG A 3 1.68 5.50 -0.29
C ARG A 3 1.10 6.21 -1.51
N ASP A 4 1.70 7.35 -1.85
CA ASP A 4 1.38 8.14 -3.05
C ASP A 4 -0.13 8.39 -3.22
N SER A 5 -0.85 8.52 -2.09
CA SER A 5 -2.32 8.57 -2.05
C SER A 5 -2.82 9.95 -1.60
N TRP A 6 -4.04 10.30 -2.03
CA TRP A 6 -4.76 11.45 -1.50
C TRP A 6 -5.59 11.05 -0.27
N LEU A 7 -5.40 11.74 0.85
CA LEU A 7 -6.12 11.53 2.10
C LEU A 7 -7.03 12.74 2.39
N ASP A 8 -8.33 12.54 2.18
CA ASP A 8 -9.35 13.57 2.41
C ASP A 8 -9.73 13.71 3.90
N GLY A 9 -10.47 14.76 4.26
CA GLY A 9 -10.74 15.18 5.64
C GLY A 9 -11.53 14.19 6.51
N GLY A 10 -12.01 13.08 5.96
CA GLY A 10 -12.68 12.02 6.71
C GLY A 10 -11.75 11.16 7.58
N ILE A 11 -10.42 11.29 7.43
CA ILE A 11 -9.44 10.53 8.21
C ILE A 11 -9.01 11.33 9.45
N ALA A 12 -9.01 10.69 10.61
CA ALA A 12 -8.51 11.30 11.85
C ALA A 12 -7.02 11.66 11.73
N VAL A 13 -6.69 12.94 11.94
CA VAL A 13 -5.32 13.44 11.79
C VAL A 13 -4.43 13.12 13.00
N ALA A 14 -4.97 13.24 14.22
CA ALA A 14 -4.21 13.05 15.46
C ALA A 14 -3.85 11.59 15.74
N GLN A 15 -4.76 10.65 15.43
CA GLN A 15 -4.56 9.21 15.63
C GLN A 15 -5.40 8.45 14.59
N PRO A 16 -4.87 8.23 13.38
CA PRO A 16 -5.61 7.55 12.31
C PRO A 16 -5.73 6.04 12.51
N TRP A 17 -4.78 5.45 13.24
CA TRP A 17 -4.74 4.03 13.53
C TRP A 17 -5.45 3.75 14.86
N THR A 18 -6.23 2.69 14.89
CA THR A 18 -7.02 2.31 16.07
C THR A 18 -6.63 0.93 16.55
N ASP A 19 -6.79 0.72 17.87
CA ASP A 19 -6.62 -0.59 18.47
C ASP A 19 -7.74 -1.53 18.03
N PHE A 20 -7.43 -2.83 18.00
CA PHE A 20 -8.39 -3.88 17.75
C PHE A 20 -8.12 -5.05 18.69
N ALA A 21 -8.86 -5.07 19.79
CA ALA A 21 -8.62 -5.99 20.89
C ALA A 21 -8.53 -7.47 20.43
N PRO A 22 -7.55 -8.23 20.90
CA PRO A 22 -6.60 -7.89 21.97
C PRO A 22 -5.37 -7.07 21.52
N ASN A 23 -5.23 -6.77 20.23
CA ASN A 23 -4.05 -6.08 19.70
C ASN A 23 -4.16 -4.57 19.82
N VAL A 24 -3.03 -3.90 20.02
CA VAL A 24 -2.91 -2.46 19.90
C VAL A 24 -2.43 -2.08 18.50
N TRP A 25 -2.70 -0.85 18.06
CA TRP A 25 -2.41 -0.41 16.69
C TRP A 25 -0.92 -0.55 16.33
N THR A 26 -0.04 -0.43 17.32
CA THR A 26 1.43 -0.56 17.15
C THR A 26 1.89 -1.98 16.86
N ASP A 27 1.04 -2.99 17.10
CA ASP A 27 1.36 -4.38 16.74
C ASP A 27 1.33 -4.58 15.21
N GLY A 28 0.63 -3.69 14.50
CA GLY A 28 0.55 -3.67 13.04
C GLY A 28 1.77 -3.04 12.38
N ARG A 29 2.06 -3.47 11.14
CA ARG A 29 3.03 -2.80 10.25
C ARG A 29 2.35 -1.66 9.49
N LEU A 30 1.99 -0.62 10.23
CA LEU A 30 1.29 0.56 9.72
C LEU A 30 2.31 1.66 9.42
N ALA A 31 2.36 2.09 8.16
CA ALA A 31 3.27 3.13 7.71
C ALA A 31 2.72 3.85 6.48
N GLU A 32 3.16 5.09 6.28
CA GLU A 32 2.77 5.96 5.18
C GLU A 32 3.97 6.49 4.39
N HIS A 33 3.76 6.87 3.12
CA HIS A 33 4.80 7.51 2.33
C HIS A 33 4.23 8.45 1.26
N ARG A 34 4.66 9.72 1.25
CA ARG A 34 4.31 10.72 0.22
C ARG A 34 2.80 10.85 -0.04
N ASN A 35 1.98 10.65 0.98
CA ASN A 35 0.56 10.95 0.89
C ASN A 35 0.34 12.46 0.83
N THR A 36 -0.76 12.88 0.22
CA THR A 36 -1.15 14.29 0.05
C THR A 36 -2.60 14.49 0.49
N GLY A 37 -3.04 15.74 0.60
CA GLY A 37 -4.41 16.08 0.99
C GLY A 37 -4.55 16.50 2.46
N PRO A 38 -5.75 16.99 2.84
CA PRO A 38 -5.98 17.65 4.11
C PRO A 38 -5.74 16.75 5.33
N ALA A 39 -5.85 15.42 5.19
CA ALA A 39 -5.60 14.48 6.28
C ALA A 39 -4.20 13.84 6.25
N ALA A 40 -3.34 14.20 5.29
CA ALA A 40 -1.97 13.69 5.18
C ALA A 40 -0.99 14.45 6.12
N THR A 41 -1.34 14.52 7.40
CA THR A 41 -0.46 15.10 8.44
C THR A 41 0.65 14.12 8.82
N ILE A 42 1.75 14.62 9.40
CA ILE A 42 2.84 13.79 9.95
C ILE A 42 2.93 14.05 11.45
N ASN A 43 2.95 12.97 12.25
CA ASN A 43 3.12 12.99 13.70
C ASN A 43 3.68 11.64 14.20
N ASP A 44 3.91 11.54 15.51
CA ASP A 44 4.42 10.35 16.20
C ASP A 44 3.52 9.12 16.10
N LYS A 45 2.22 9.31 15.84
CA LYS A 45 1.22 8.26 15.63
C LYS A 45 1.03 7.90 14.15
N ARG A 46 1.91 8.37 13.26
CA ARG A 46 1.87 8.14 11.81
C ARG A 46 3.25 7.77 11.28
N PRO A 47 3.72 6.52 11.51
CA PRO A 47 5.04 6.08 11.03
C PRO A 47 5.20 6.35 9.53
N GLN A 48 6.35 6.90 9.14
CA GLN A 48 6.68 7.19 7.74
C GLN A 48 7.76 6.23 7.24
N LEU A 49 7.61 5.76 6.01
CA LEU A 49 8.70 5.09 5.31
C LEU A 49 9.66 6.12 4.72
N SER A 50 10.95 5.81 4.76
CA SER A 50 11.96 6.49 3.94
C SER A 50 11.69 6.25 2.45
N ALA A 51 12.29 7.10 1.60
CA ALA A 51 12.22 6.91 0.15
C ALA A 51 12.80 5.55 -0.28
N SER A 52 13.89 5.11 0.35
CA SER A 52 14.51 3.81 0.03
C SER A 52 13.63 2.62 0.44
N GLU A 53 12.98 2.69 1.60
CA GLU A 53 12.04 1.64 2.02
C GLU A 53 10.84 1.59 1.09
N ALA A 54 10.29 2.76 0.73
CA ALA A 54 9.15 2.86 -0.18
C ALA A 54 9.44 2.29 -1.59
N LEU A 55 10.68 2.41 -2.08
CA LEU A 55 11.09 1.80 -3.35
C LEU A 55 11.02 0.27 -3.35
N ALA A 56 11.11 -0.37 -2.19
CA ALA A 56 10.92 -1.82 -2.07
C ALA A 56 9.44 -2.23 -2.06
N GLN A 57 8.51 -1.29 -1.99
CA GLN A 57 7.08 -1.53 -1.82
C GLN A 57 6.33 -1.50 -3.17
N THR A 58 6.75 -2.35 -4.12
CA THR A 58 6.21 -2.43 -5.49
C THR A 58 5.26 -3.61 -5.67
N PRO A 59 4.31 -3.57 -6.63
CA PRO A 59 3.45 -4.72 -6.91
C PRO A 59 4.25 -5.99 -7.21
N ALA A 60 5.32 -5.90 -7.99
CA ALA A 60 6.22 -7.04 -8.26
C ALA A 60 6.83 -7.64 -6.97
N ALA A 61 7.17 -6.82 -5.98
CA ALA A 61 7.70 -7.32 -4.70
C ALA A 61 6.65 -8.05 -3.85
N TYR A 62 5.36 -7.74 -4.00
CA TYR A 62 4.27 -8.38 -3.25
C TYR A 62 3.60 -9.53 -3.98
N LEU A 63 3.44 -9.39 -5.29
CA LEU A 63 2.62 -10.26 -6.13
C LEU A 63 3.47 -11.15 -7.04
N GLY A 64 4.77 -10.87 -7.15
CA GLY A 64 5.69 -11.73 -7.89
C GLY A 64 5.77 -13.11 -7.26
N GLY A 65 5.60 -14.13 -8.10
CA GLY A 65 5.74 -15.55 -7.75
C GLY A 65 6.75 -16.25 -8.65
N THR A 66 6.84 -17.57 -8.53
CA THR A 66 7.71 -18.40 -9.39
C THR A 66 7.04 -18.89 -10.67
N ASP A 67 5.76 -18.55 -10.86
CA ASP A 67 4.92 -18.95 -11.99
C ASP A 67 4.99 -17.98 -13.18
N GLY A 68 5.77 -16.91 -13.06
CA GLY A 68 5.93 -15.91 -14.11
C GLY A 68 4.74 -14.96 -14.26
N TRP A 69 3.78 -14.99 -13.31
CA TRP A 69 2.66 -14.06 -13.33
C TRP A 69 3.13 -12.62 -13.01
N ASP A 70 2.78 -11.67 -13.86
CA ASP A 70 3.02 -10.24 -13.67
C ASP A 70 1.73 -9.43 -13.90
N PRO A 71 1.06 -8.96 -12.84
CA PRO A 71 -0.16 -8.16 -12.95
C PRO A 71 0.08 -6.70 -13.35
N THR A 72 1.34 -6.29 -13.52
CA THR A 72 1.71 -4.92 -13.96
C THR A 72 2.07 -4.83 -15.43
N GLY A 73 2.32 -5.97 -16.07
CA GLY A 73 2.57 -6.06 -17.51
C GLY A 73 1.32 -5.74 -18.33
N ALA A 74 1.51 -5.59 -19.64
CA ALA A 74 0.38 -5.56 -20.56
C ALA A 74 -0.41 -6.87 -20.43
N PRO A 75 -1.76 -6.84 -20.45
CA PRO A 75 -2.54 -8.06 -20.47
C PRO A 75 -2.10 -8.91 -21.67
N ALA A 76 -1.97 -10.21 -21.47
CA ALA A 76 -1.78 -11.13 -22.58
C ALA A 76 -2.93 -10.95 -23.57
N GLU A 77 -2.65 -11.03 -24.88
CA GLU A 77 -3.72 -11.06 -25.87
C GLU A 77 -4.64 -12.25 -25.57
N ASP A 78 -5.94 -11.97 -25.47
CA ASP A 78 -6.97 -12.99 -25.28
C ASP A 78 -7.12 -13.77 -26.59
N ALA A 79 -6.29 -14.80 -26.76
CA ALA A 79 -6.32 -15.65 -27.95
C ALA A 79 -7.36 -16.75 -27.75
N ALA A 80 -8.39 -16.77 -28.60
CA ALA A 80 -9.34 -17.87 -28.65
C ALA A 80 -8.58 -19.20 -28.87
N PRO A 81 -8.98 -20.29 -28.17
CA PRO A 81 -8.32 -21.58 -28.33
C PRO A 81 -8.39 -22.04 -29.79
N LEU A 82 -7.33 -22.70 -30.26
CA LEU A 82 -7.28 -23.26 -31.60
C LEU A 82 -8.44 -24.26 -31.77
N ALA A 83 -9.18 -24.11 -32.87
CA ALA A 83 -10.19 -25.09 -33.26
C ALA A 83 -9.52 -26.48 -33.47
N PRO A 84 -10.23 -27.58 -33.13
CA PRO A 84 -9.70 -28.94 -33.25
C PRO A 84 -9.36 -29.35 -34.68
#